data_AF-A0A7L3LZL3-F1
#
_entry.id   AF-A0A7L3LZL3-F1
#
_cell.length_a   1.000
_cell.length_b   1.000
_cell.length_c   1.000
_cell.angle_alpha   90.00
_cell.angle_beta   90.00
_cell.angle_gamma   90.00
#
_symmetry.space_group_name_H-M   'P 1'
#
loop_
_entity.id
_entity.type
_entity.pdbx_description
1 polymer ?
#
loop_
_entity_poly.entity_id
_entity_poly.type
_entity_poly.pdbx_seq_one_letter_code
_entity_poly.pdbx_strand_id
1 'polypeptide(L)'
;SQMSYELWRDLEEESEGDLQGRKPEIGNVFLMDRDTDYVTALCSQVVYEGLVDDTFRIKCGNVDFGPDVTSSEKSIKVLLNAQDKVFSQIRNEHFSSVFGFLSQKSRNLQAQYDRRRGMDIQQMKTFVSQELKGLKQEHRLLSLHIGACESIMKKKTKQDFQEMIKAEHSLLEGFDLRESTGFIEEHIDRQVSPIESLRLMCLLSITENGLIPKDYRSLKSQYLQAGGRGYGPEHLLTFHNLKRAGLLTEQVAGETLTAVESRVSRLVTDRAAGKITDAFNSLARKSNFRALSKKLGLIPRLDGEYDLKMPRDMGYVFSGAYVPLSCKIIEQVLERRGWLGLEEVVRLLNGNEFSVAGGAGE
;
A
#
# COMPACT_ATOMS: atom_id res chain seq x y z
N SER A 1 16.43 -5.82 -17.85
CA SER A 1 16.69 -6.74 -18.99
C SER A 1 18.17 -7.10 -18.98
N GLN A 2 18.54 -8.26 -19.51
CA GLN A 2 19.93 -8.73 -19.59
C GLN A 2 20.88 -7.69 -20.20
N MET A 3 20.41 -6.92 -21.19
CA MET A 3 21.17 -5.87 -21.86
C MET A 3 21.52 -4.68 -20.95
N SER A 4 20.63 -4.29 -20.02
CA SER A 4 20.93 -3.24 -19.03
C SER A 4 21.96 -3.70 -18.00
N TYR A 5 21.96 -4.99 -17.69
CA TYR A 5 22.90 -5.60 -16.77
C TYR A 5 24.31 -5.71 -17.38
N GLU A 6 24.41 -6.18 -18.61
CA GLU A 6 25.67 -6.25 -19.36
C GLU A 6 26.30 -4.86 -19.54
N LEU A 7 25.50 -3.86 -19.96
CA LEU A 7 25.97 -2.48 -20.11
C LEU A 7 26.49 -1.89 -18.78
N TRP A 8 25.83 -2.20 -17.67
CA TRP A 8 26.26 -1.72 -16.36
C TRP A 8 27.57 -2.38 -15.90
N ARG A 9 27.74 -3.68 -16.15
CA ARG A 9 28.99 -4.39 -15.82
C ARG A 9 30.17 -3.83 -16.62
N ASP A 10 29.98 -3.55 -17.91
CA ASP A 10 31.02 -2.96 -18.75
C ASP A 10 31.42 -1.56 -18.24
N LEU A 11 30.45 -0.76 -17.78
CA LEU A 11 30.70 0.56 -17.17
C LEU A 11 31.42 0.46 -15.80
N GLU A 12 31.13 -0.58 -15.02
CA GLU A 12 31.78 -0.81 -13.73
C GLU A 12 33.26 -1.17 -13.93
N GLU A 13 33.57 -2.09 -14.86
CA GLU A 13 34.92 -2.46 -15.26
C GLU A 13 35.73 -1.27 -15.82
N GLU A 14 35.08 -0.35 -16.56
CA GLU A 14 35.71 0.91 -17.01
C GLU A 14 35.97 1.90 -15.86
N SER A 15 35.15 1.88 -14.80
CA SER A 15 35.21 2.86 -13.72
C SER A 15 36.28 2.56 -12.64
N GLU A 16 36.72 1.31 -12.51
CA GLU A 16 37.72 0.92 -11.51
C GLU A 16 39.09 1.63 -11.72
N GLY A 17 39.38 2.07 -12.95
CA GLY A 17 40.61 2.83 -13.27
C GLY A 17 40.58 4.31 -12.85
N ASP A 18 39.40 4.94 -12.78
CA ASP A 18 39.24 6.40 -12.62
C ASP A 18 38.77 6.83 -11.22
N LEU A 19 38.41 5.88 -10.34
CA LEU A 19 37.77 6.16 -9.04
C LEU A 19 38.71 6.23 -7.83
N GLN A 20 40.04 6.15 -8.00
CA GLN A 20 40.98 6.25 -6.87
C GLN A 20 40.85 7.60 -6.13
N GLY A 21 40.18 7.58 -4.98
CA GLY A 21 40.12 8.69 -4.01
C GLY A 21 38.77 9.43 -3.89
N ARG A 22 37.76 9.11 -4.70
CA ARG A 22 36.41 9.71 -4.55
C ARG A 22 35.48 8.77 -3.80
N LYS A 23 34.98 9.19 -2.63
CA LYS A 23 33.85 8.50 -1.99
C LYS A 23 32.59 8.76 -2.83
N PRO A 24 31.84 7.73 -3.22
CA PRO A 24 30.60 7.92 -3.97
C PRO A 24 29.57 8.66 -3.09
N GLU A 25 28.84 9.60 -3.68
CA GLU A 25 27.74 10.31 -3.00
C GLU A 25 26.52 9.39 -2.79
N ILE A 26 26.38 8.37 -3.63
CA ILE A 26 25.30 7.39 -3.60
C ILE A 26 25.87 6.09 -3.04
N GLY A 27 25.33 5.64 -1.91
CA GLY A 27 25.78 4.39 -1.26
C GLY A 27 25.26 3.14 -1.96
N ASN A 28 23.96 3.07 -2.22
CA ASN A 28 23.31 1.91 -2.83
C ASN A 28 22.20 2.35 -3.80
N VAL A 29 21.99 1.56 -4.86
CA VAL A 29 20.87 1.72 -5.78
C VAL A 29 20.06 0.43 -5.79
N PHE A 30 18.75 0.53 -5.53
CA PHE A 30 17.83 -0.60 -5.61
C PHE A 30 16.95 -0.42 -6.85
N LEU A 31 16.99 -1.40 -7.74
CA LEU A 31 16.10 -1.48 -8.91
C LEU A 31 15.11 -2.61 -8.67
N MET A 32 13.82 -2.28 -8.67
CA MET A 32 12.75 -3.23 -8.40
C MET A 32 11.60 -3.01 -9.38
N ASP A 33 11.19 -4.09 -10.04
CA ASP A 33 10.00 -4.09 -10.87
C ASP A 33 8.73 -4.14 -10.01
N ARG A 34 7.68 -3.41 -10.42
CA ARG A 34 6.43 -3.32 -9.65
C ARG A 34 5.73 -4.67 -9.49
N ASP A 35 5.92 -5.57 -10.46
CA ASP A 35 5.32 -6.91 -10.48
C ASP A 35 5.84 -7.83 -9.37
N THR A 36 6.97 -7.46 -8.75
CA THR A 36 7.51 -8.13 -7.57
C THR A 36 6.61 -7.93 -6.35
N ASP A 37 5.79 -6.87 -6.31
CA ASP A 37 4.96 -6.52 -5.17
C ASP A 37 3.65 -5.86 -5.61
N TYR A 38 2.77 -6.55 -6.34
CA TYR A 38 1.47 -5.97 -6.64
C TYR A 38 0.58 -5.77 -5.40
N VAL A 39 0.79 -6.56 -4.34
CA VAL A 39 0.00 -6.53 -3.11
C VAL A 39 -0.04 -5.13 -2.50
N THR A 40 1.12 -4.49 -2.33
CA THR A 40 1.19 -3.13 -1.76
C THR A 40 0.36 -2.11 -2.56
N ALA A 41 0.32 -2.23 -3.89
CA ALA A 41 -0.42 -1.30 -4.75
C ALA A 41 -1.93 -1.60 -4.80
N LEU A 42 -2.34 -2.81 -4.42
CA LEU A 42 -3.74 -3.22 -4.40
C LEU A 42 -4.41 -2.87 -3.07
N CYS A 43 -3.68 -2.86 -1.96
CA CYS A 43 -4.18 -2.47 -0.64
C CYS A 43 -4.53 -0.99 -0.56
N SER A 44 -5.57 -0.67 0.21
CA SER A 44 -6.02 0.69 0.47
C SER A 44 -5.02 1.45 1.34
N GLN A 45 -4.70 2.67 0.93
CA GLN A 45 -3.76 3.52 1.66
C GLN A 45 -4.46 4.14 2.89
N VAL A 46 -3.81 4.16 4.05
CA VAL A 46 -4.39 4.74 5.29
C VAL A 46 -3.54 5.85 5.93
N VAL A 47 -2.45 6.25 5.28
CA VAL A 47 -1.71 7.48 5.64
C VAL A 47 -2.34 8.71 4.98
N TYR A 48 -2.10 9.89 5.53
CA TYR A 48 -2.73 11.13 5.05
C TYR A 48 -2.53 11.38 3.55
N GLU A 49 -1.28 11.37 3.08
CA GLU A 49 -0.97 11.64 1.67
C GLU A 49 -1.60 10.60 0.74
N GLY A 50 -1.58 9.32 1.12
CA GLY A 50 -2.21 8.25 0.37
C GLY A 50 -3.72 8.42 0.26
N LEU A 51 -4.39 8.82 1.35
CA LEU A 51 -5.84 9.11 1.31
C LEU A 51 -6.19 10.37 0.53
N VAL A 52 -5.29 11.37 0.51
CA VAL A 52 -5.42 12.54 -0.36
C VAL A 52 -5.31 12.11 -1.83
N ASP A 53 -4.37 11.24 -2.18
CA ASP A 53 -4.25 10.70 -3.54
C ASP A 53 -5.47 9.86 -3.94
N ASP A 54 -5.91 8.94 -3.09
CA ASP A 54 -7.08 8.10 -3.35
C ASP A 54 -8.37 8.93 -3.53
N THR A 55 -8.48 10.07 -2.83
CA THR A 55 -9.73 10.88 -2.80
C THR A 55 -9.74 12.02 -3.81
N PHE A 56 -8.59 12.67 -4.04
CA PHE A 56 -8.47 13.88 -4.85
C PHE A 56 -7.53 13.74 -6.04
N ARG A 57 -6.75 12.66 -6.09
CA ARG A 57 -5.72 12.37 -7.10
C ARG A 57 -4.60 13.40 -7.13
N ILE A 58 -3.42 13.01 -6.67
CA ILE A 58 -2.20 13.79 -6.78
C ILE A 58 -1.63 13.60 -8.19
N LYS A 59 -1.33 14.70 -8.88
CA LYS A 59 -0.70 14.72 -10.20
C LYS A 59 0.50 15.63 -10.19
N CYS A 60 1.69 15.06 -10.39
CA CYS A 60 2.96 15.79 -10.40
C CYS A 60 3.12 16.67 -9.13
N GLY A 61 2.85 16.09 -7.96
CA GLY A 61 2.89 16.78 -6.66
C GLY A 61 1.77 17.80 -6.44
N ASN A 62 0.81 17.96 -7.35
CA ASN A 62 -0.28 18.91 -7.21
C ASN A 62 -1.62 18.20 -6.94
N VAL A 63 -2.47 18.85 -6.16
CA VAL A 63 -3.86 18.45 -5.92
C VAL A 63 -4.79 19.63 -6.16
N ASP A 64 -5.96 19.38 -6.75
CA ASP A 64 -6.99 20.39 -6.99
C ASP A 64 -8.11 20.22 -5.96
N PHE A 65 -8.12 21.07 -4.93
CA PHE A 65 -9.16 21.04 -3.90
C PHE A 65 -10.40 21.79 -4.36
N GLY A 66 -11.51 21.08 -4.50
CA GLY A 66 -12.80 21.63 -4.89
C GLY A 66 -13.62 22.22 -3.71
N PRO A 67 -14.89 22.58 -3.97
CA PRO A 67 -15.77 23.21 -2.97
C PRO A 67 -15.95 22.41 -1.68
N ASP A 68 -15.89 21.07 -1.76
CA ASP A 68 -15.96 20.18 -0.60
C ASP A 68 -14.84 20.41 0.42
N VAL A 69 -13.72 21.02 0.00
CA VAL A 69 -12.54 21.31 0.84
C VAL A 69 -12.39 22.80 1.08
N THR A 70 -12.62 23.62 0.06
CA THR A 70 -12.38 25.07 0.15
C THR A 70 -13.52 25.84 0.80
N SER A 71 -14.70 25.20 0.95
CA SER A 71 -15.95 25.86 1.36
C SER A 71 -16.31 27.08 0.50
N SER A 72 -15.83 27.10 -0.75
CA SER A 72 -16.05 28.17 -1.72
C SER A 72 -16.31 27.57 -3.10
N GLU A 73 -16.97 28.30 -4.00
CA GLU A 73 -17.22 27.82 -5.38
C GLU A 73 -15.95 27.61 -6.20
N LYS A 74 -14.81 28.17 -5.75
CA LYS A 74 -13.54 28.09 -6.47
C LYS A 74 -12.72 26.89 -6.01
N SER A 75 -12.21 26.15 -6.98
CA SER A 75 -11.15 25.17 -6.73
C SER A 75 -9.81 25.87 -6.48
N ILE A 76 -9.00 25.28 -5.62
CA ILE A 76 -7.66 25.77 -5.30
C ILE A 76 -6.67 24.66 -5.59
N LYS A 77 -5.74 24.94 -6.52
CA LYS A 77 -4.59 24.08 -6.79
C LYS A 77 -3.52 24.27 -5.74
N VAL A 78 -3.07 23.18 -5.15
CA VAL A 78 -2.04 23.17 -4.09
C VAL A 78 -0.90 22.26 -4.50
N LEU A 79 0.33 22.76 -4.38
CA LEU A 79 1.55 21.95 -4.50
C LEU A 79 1.85 21.32 -3.13
N LEU A 80 1.80 19.99 -3.07
CA LEU A 80 2.10 19.19 -1.89
C LEU A 80 3.60 18.89 -1.85
N ASN A 81 4.33 19.53 -0.93
CA ASN A 81 5.75 19.30 -0.72
C ASN A 81 6.16 19.66 0.71
N ALA A 82 7.44 19.42 1.05
CA ALA A 82 7.97 19.67 2.38
C ALA A 82 8.14 21.16 2.76
N GLN A 83 7.88 22.11 1.86
CA GLN A 83 7.86 23.55 2.19
C GLN A 83 6.62 23.92 3.00
N ASP A 84 5.54 23.15 2.85
CA ASP A 84 4.38 23.23 3.72
C ASP A 84 4.70 22.54 5.07
N LYS A 85 4.82 23.36 6.11
CA LYS A 85 5.11 22.91 7.48
C LYS A 85 4.00 22.07 8.09
N VAL A 86 2.76 22.23 7.65
CA VAL A 86 1.63 21.41 8.11
C VAL A 86 1.71 20.07 7.39
N PHE A 87 1.81 20.09 6.05
CA PHE A 87 1.86 18.86 5.25
C PHE A 87 3.04 17.96 5.62
N SER A 88 4.24 18.52 5.76
CA SER A 88 5.44 17.76 6.15
C SER A 88 5.30 16.99 7.47
N GLN A 89 4.45 17.47 8.38
CA GLN A 89 4.20 16.86 9.70
C GLN A 89 3.11 15.79 9.67
N ILE A 90 2.24 15.77 8.66
CA ILE A 90 1.08 14.87 8.61
C ILE A 90 1.12 13.88 7.45
N ARG A 91 1.88 14.14 6.38
CA ARG A 91 1.82 13.38 5.12
C ARG A 91 2.00 11.87 5.29
N ASN A 92 2.92 11.49 6.19
CA ASN A 92 3.30 10.11 6.47
C ASN A 92 2.63 9.57 7.73
N GLU A 93 1.77 10.34 8.39
CA GLU A 93 1.08 9.92 9.60
C GLU A 93 -0.13 9.06 9.25
N HIS A 94 -0.42 8.08 10.11
CA HIS A 94 -1.65 7.31 10.01
C HIS A 94 -2.86 8.24 10.18
N PHE A 95 -3.88 8.11 9.33
CA PHE A 95 -4.98 9.07 9.28
C PHE A 95 -5.73 9.28 10.60
N SER A 96 -5.78 8.25 11.45
CA SER A 96 -6.41 8.32 12.78
C SER A 96 -5.79 9.37 13.73
N SER A 97 -4.50 9.71 13.57
CA SER A 97 -3.83 10.73 14.39
C SER A 97 -3.92 12.15 13.80
N VAL A 98 -4.15 12.25 12.49
CA VAL A 98 -4.04 13.51 11.73
C VAL A 98 -5.05 14.56 12.20
N PHE A 99 -6.32 14.19 12.35
CA PHE A 99 -7.35 15.18 12.73
C PHE A 99 -7.09 15.80 14.11
N GLY A 100 -6.63 15.00 15.07
CA GLY A 100 -6.23 15.48 16.39
C GLY A 100 -5.05 16.45 16.32
N PHE A 101 -4.06 16.12 15.49
CA PHE A 101 -2.91 16.99 15.23
C PHE A 101 -3.33 18.33 14.60
N LEU A 102 -4.14 18.31 13.54
CA LEU A 102 -4.62 19.52 12.86
C LEU A 102 -5.43 20.42 13.78
N SER A 103 -6.29 19.83 14.61
CA SER A 103 -7.09 20.54 15.61
C SER A 103 -6.19 21.25 16.64
N GLN A 104 -5.16 20.57 17.13
CA GLN A 104 -4.21 21.18 18.07
C GLN A 104 -3.41 22.31 17.39
N LYS A 105 -2.94 22.08 16.16
CA LYS A 105 -2.19 23.07 15.38
C LYS A 105 -3.03 24.33 15.14
N SER A 106 -4.33 24.17 14.85
CA SER A 106 -5.29 25.27 14.67
C SER A 106 -5.40 26.15 15.91
N ARG A 107 -5.57 25.55 17.10
CA ARG A 107 -5.60 26.30 18.37
C ARG A 107 -4.31 27.06 18.63
N ASN A 108 -3.17 26.42 18.39
CA ASN A 108 -1.85 27.03 18.57
C ASN A 108 -1.64 28.23 17.63
N LEU A 109 -2.05 28.10 16.38
CA LEU A 109 -1.91 29.15 15.37
C LEU A 109 -2.84 30.34 15.66
N GLN A 110 -4.07 30.06 16.11
CA GLN A 110 -5.01 31.08 16.56
C GLN A 110 -4.45 31.86 17.76
N ALA A 111 -3.84 31.18 18.73
CA ALA A 111 -3.19 31.84 19.86
C ALA A 111 -2.04 32.77 19.43
N GLN A 112 -1.27 32.40 18.40
CA GLN A 112 -0.23 33.28 17.83
C GLN A 112 -0.82 34.53 17.17
N TYR A 113 -1.97 34.39 16.48
CA TYR A 113 -2.69 35.54 15.94
C TYR A 113 -3.19 36.48 17.04
N ASP A 114 -3.72 35.93 18.14
CA ASP A 114 -4.30 36.76 19.20
C ASP A 114 -3.25 37.52 20.02
N ARG A 115 -1.98 37.10 19.99
CA ARG A 115 -0.86 37.87 20.59
C ARG A 115 -0.74 39.29 20.04
N ARG A 116 -1.20 39.54 18.80
CA ARG A 116 -1.22 40.89 18.19
C ARG A 116 -1.98 41.91 19.04
N ARG A 117 -2.93 41.48 19.88
CA ARG A 117 -3.79 42.37 20.67
C ARG A 117 -3.06 43.02 21.86
N GLY A 118 -1.86 42.58 22.21
CA GLY A 118 -1.07 43.10 23.33
C GLY A 118 0.31 43.62 22.97
N MET A 119 0.60 43.83 21.67
CA MET A 119 1.90 44.30 21.20
C MET A 119 1.99 45.83 21.24
N ASP A 120 3.18 46.34 21.57
CA ASP A 120 3.50 47.75 21.36
C ASP A 120 3.71 48.08 19.86
N ILE A 121 3.89 49.36 19.53
CA ILE A 121 4.01 49.82 18.14
C ILE A 121 5.24 49.24 17.43
N GLN A 122 6.37 49.09 18.13
CA GLN A 122 7.60 48.55 17.54
C GLN A 122 7.45 47.04 17.28
N GLN A 123 6.92 46.31 18.26
CA GLN A 123 6.59 44.90 18.15
C GLN A 123 5.57 44.63 17.04
N MET A 124 4.53 45.47 16.93
CA MET A 124 3.55 45.38 15.85
C MET A 124 4.19 45.57 14.47
N LYS A 125 5.11 46.53 14.33
CA LYS A 125 5.86 46.74 13.08
C LYS A 125 6.68 45.49 12.71
N THR A 126 7.38 44.90 13.67
CA THR A 126 8.14 43.66 13.47
C THR A 126 7.21 42.50 13.07
N PHE A 127 6.12 42.31 13.80
CA PHE A 127 5.15 41.24 13.52
C PHE A 127 4.55 41.34 12.11
N VAL A 128 4.09 42.52 11.71
CA VAL A 128 3.50 42.74 10.38
C VAL A 128 4.52 42.52 9.27
N SER A 129 5.77 42.97 9.47
CA SER A 129 6.81 42.91 8.44
C SER A 129 7.47 41.53 8.31
N GLN A 130 7.62 40.79 9.40
CA GLN A 130 8.42 39.55 9.42
C GLN A 130 7.58 38.27 9.60
N GLU A 131 6.49 38.31 10.37
CA GLU A 131 5.78 37.10 10.82
C GLU A 131 4.43 36.89 10.14
N LEU A 132 3.65 37.97 9.96
CA LEU A 132 2.25 37.91 9.52
C LEU A 132 2.06 37.19 8.19
N LYS A 133 2.97 37.38 7.23
CA LYS A 133 2.89 36.73 5.91
C LYS A 133 2.99 35.22 6.04
N GLY A 134 3.98 34.73 6.79
CA GLY A 134 4.17 33.30 7.04
C GLY A 134 2.97 32.70 7.80
N LEU A 135 2.50 33.41 8.83
CA LEU A 135 1.37 32.97 9.63
C LEU A 135 0.05 32.91 8.82
N LYS A 136 -0.16 33.83 7.87
CA LYS A 136 -1.31 33.80 6.94
C LYS A 136 -1.24 32.61 6.00
N GLN A 137 -0.05 32.31 5.47
CA GLN A 137 0.14 31.17 4.59
C GLN A 137 -0.10 29.85 5.33
N GLU A 138 0.46 29.70 6.54
CA GLU A 138 0.28 28.50 7.35
C GLU A 138 -1.19 28.32 7.76
N HIS A 139 -1.91 29.41 8.13
CA HIS A 139 -3.35 29.34 8.38
C HIS A 139 -4.13 28.84 7.17
N ARG A 140 -3.84 29.36 5.98
CA ARG A 140 -4.54 28.99 4.75
C ARG A 140 -4.33 27.50 4.44
N LEU A 141 -3.09 27.02 4.49
CA LEU A 141 -2.75 25.62 4.21
C LEU A 141 -3.37 24.68 5.27
N LEU A 142 -3.32 25.07 6.54
CA LEU A 142 -3.98 24.35 7.62
C LEU A 142 -5.48 24.19 7.39
N SER A 143 -6.18 25.28 7.02
CA SER A 143 -7.61 25.22 6.70
C SER A 143 -7.92 24.27 5.53
N LEU A 144 -7.08 24.26 4.49
CA LEU A 144 -7.23 23.34 3.36
C LEU A 144 -7.04 21.88 3.80
N HIS A 145 -6.05 21.59 4.64
CA HIS A 145 -5.83 20.23 5.15
C HIS A 145 -6.97 19.75 6.05
N ILE A 146 -7.57 20.64 6.86
CA ILE A 146 -8.77 20.34 7.66
C ILE A 146 -9.94 20.00 6.74
N GLY A 147 -10.23 20.85 5.74
CA GLY A 147 -11.30 20.58 4.78
C GLY A 147 -11.08 19.28 3.99
N ALA A 148 -9.82 18.96 3.64
CA ALA A 148 -9.47 17.70 3.00
C ALA A 148 -9.75 16.51 3.93
N CYS A 149 -9.37 16.58 5.21
CA CYS A 149 -9.70 15.56 6.20
C CYS A 149 -11.22 15.34 6.33
N GLU A 150 -12.00 16.41 6.45
CA GLU A 150 -13.46 16.32 6.56
C GLU A 150 -14.09 15.69 5.31
N SER A 151 -13.63 16.09 4.12
CA SER A 151 -14.10 15.54 2.86
C SER A 151 -13.72 14.07 2.69
N ILE A 152 -12.50 13.67 3.09
CA ILE A 152 -12.08 12.26 3.13
C ILE A 152 -13.00 11.45 4.05
N MET A 153 -13.24 11.92 5.27
CA MET A 153 -14.12 11.24 6.24
C MET A 153 -15.56 11.11 5.76
N LYS A 154 -16.04 12.07 4.95
CA LYS A 154 -17.38 12.04 4.34
C LYS A 154 -17.47 11.06 3.18
N LYS A 155 -16.46 11.01 2.32
CA LYS A 155 -16.42 10.14 1.12
C LYS A 155 -16.11 8.69 1.48
N LYS A 156 -15.22 8.47 2.43
CA LYS A 156 -14.90 7.15 3.00
C LYS A 156 -15.66 6.99 4.30
N THR A 157 -16.95 6.70 4.16
CA THR A 157 -17.84 6.42 5.30
C THR A 157 -17.17 5.40 6.21
N LYS A 158 -17.22 5.67 7.52
CA LYS A 158 -16.48 4.85 8.49
C LYS A 158 -16.83 3.37 8.37
N GLN A 159 -18.09 3.02 8.10
CA GLN A 159 -18.52 1.63 8.01
C GLN A 159 -18.03 0.94 6.73
N ASP A 160 -18.40 1.42 5.53
CA ASP A 160 -18.05 0.73 4.27
C ASP A 160 -16.52 0.66 4.09
N PHE A 161 -15.80 1.73 4.45
CA PHE A 161 -14.33 1.74 4.38
C PHE A 161 -13.70 0.77 5.39
N GLN A 162 -14.23 0.65 6.60
CA GLN A 162 -13.73 -0.32 7.59
C GLN A 162 -14.02 -1.76 7.18
N GLU A 163 -15.17 -2.05 6.59
CA GLU A 163 -15.51 -3.38 6.09
C GLU A 163 -14.60 -3.79 4.93
N MET A 164 -14.31 -2.87 4.00
CA MET A 164 -13.34 -3.10 2.92
C MET A 164 -11.92 -3.35 3.46
N ILE A 165 -11.44 -2.53 4.38
CA ILE A 165 -10.13 -2.72 5.02
C ILE A 165 -10.07 -4.05 5.78
N LYS A 166 -11.15 -4.43 6.49
CA LYS A 166 -11.25 -5.73 7.15
C LYS A 166 -11.09 -6.87 6.15
N ALA A 167 -11.79 -6.82 5.02
CA ALA A 167 -11.68 -7.82 3.97
C ALA A 167 -10.26 -7.87 3.39
N GLU A 168 -9.62 -6.73 3.12
CA GLU A 168 -8.22 -6.67 2.67
C GLU A 168 -7.28 -7.34 3.68
N HIS A 169 -7.42 -7.03 4.97
CA HIS A 169 -6.59 -7.63 6.02
C HIS A 169 -6.79 -9.14 6.12
N SER A 170 -8.03 -9.63 6.08
CA SER A 170 -8.33 -11.08 6.07
C SER A 170 -7.65 -11.78 4.89
N LEU A 171 -7.66 -11.17 3.70
CA LEU A 171 -6.97 -11.69 2.51
C LEU A 171 -5.44 -11.74 2.68
N LEU A 172 -4.84 -10.72 3.29
CA LEU A 172 -3.39 -10.65 3.55
C LEU A 172 -2.95 -11.69 4.58
N GLU A 173 -3.75 -11.89 5.63
CA GLU A 173 -3.49 -12.89 6.67
C GLU A 173 -3.75 -14.32 6.19
N GLY A 174 -4.60 -14.48 5.16
CA GLY A 174 -5.02 -15.77 4.63
C GLY A 174 -6.10 -16.45 5.48
N PHE A 175 -6.85 -15.69 6.28
CA PHE A 175 -7.98 -16.15 7.06
C PHE A 175 -9.32 -15.78 6.41
N ASP A 176 -10.38 -16.51 6.77
CA ASP A 176 -11.76 -16.20 6.38
C ASP A 176 -11.96 -15.91 4.89
N LEU A 177 -11.25 -16.64 4.02
CA LEU A 177 -11.30 -16.45 2.56
C LEU A 177 -12.72 -16.54 2.01
N ARG A 178 -13.56 -17.40 2.58
CA ARG A 178 -14.97 -17.53 2.17
C ARG A 178 -15.78 -16.28 2.52
N GLU A 179 -15.57 -15.70 3.70
CA GLU A 179 -16.20 -14.43 4.10
C GLU A 179 -15.69 -13.30 3.22
N SER A 180 -14.38 -13.25 2.96
CA SER A 180 -13.77 -12.25 2.08
C SER A 180 -14.31 -12.34 0.65
N THR A 181 -14.44 -13.54 0.09
CA THR A 181 -15.08 -13.74 -1.23
C THR A 181 -16.55 -13.31 -1.21
N GLY A 182 -17.30 -13.66 -0.15
CA GLY A 182 -18.69 -13.23 -0.01
C GLY A 182 -18.84 -11.71 0.09
N PHE A 183 -17.91 -11.02 0.77
CA PHE A 183 -17.84 -9.56 0.79
C PHE A 183 -17.60 -8.99 -0.61
N ILE A 184 -16.71 -9.59 -1.40
CA ILE A 184 -16.47 -9.15 -2.80
C ILE A 184 -17.75 -9.33 -3.65
N GLU A 185 -18.45 -10.46 -3.51
CA GLU A 185 -19.73 -10.69 -4.18
C GLU A 185 -20.76 -9.62 -3.80
N GLU A 186 -20.95 -9.37 -2.50
CA GLU A 186 -21.86 -8.33 -2.02
C GLU A 186 -21.47 -6.93 -2.52
N HIS A 187 -20.17 -6.62 -2.55
CA HIS A 187 -19.66 -5.34 -3.02
C HIS A 187 -19.94 -5.11 -4.52
N ILE A 188 -19.86 -6.17 -5.33
CA ILE A 188 -20.26 -6.17 -6.74
C ILE A 188 -21.77 -6.02 -6.88
N ASP A 189 -22.54 -6.80 -6.13
CA ASP A 189 -24.01 -6.81 -6.18
C ASP A 189 -24.61 -5.45 -5.75
N ARG A 190 -24.02 -4.81 -4.73
CA ARG A 190 -24.37 -3.45 -4.29
C ARG A 190 -23.86 -2.36 -5.23
N GLN A 191 -23.02 -2.71 -6.21
CA GLN A 191 -22.41 -1.80 -7.18
C GLN A 191 -21.68 -0.62 -6.52
N VAL A 192 -20.91 -0.90 -5.47
CA VAL A 192 -20.23 0.14 -4.67
C VAL A 192 -19.18 0.86 -5.51
N SER A 193 -18.18 0.12 -6.02
CA SER A 193 -17.11 0.68 -6.86
C SER A 193 -16.45 -0.40 -7.73
N PRO A 194 -16.47 -0.25 -9.07
CA PRO A 194 -15.88 -1.25 -9.98
C PRO A 194 -14.38 -1.43 -9.76
N ILE A 195 -13.66 -0.34 -9.49
CA ILE A 195 -12.20 -0.38 -9.28
C ILE A 195 -11.84 -1.07 -7.98
N GLU A 196 -12.56 -0.79 -6.88
CA GLU A 196 -12.31 -1.43 -5.58
C GLU A 196 -12.64 -2.93 -5.65
N SER A 197 -13.74 -3.31 -6.31
CA SER A 197 -14.04 -4.72 -6.60
C SER A 197 -12.92 -5.43 -7.36
N LEU A 198 -12.41 -4.83 -8.45
CA LEU A 198 -11.31 -5.41 -9.20
C LEU A 198 -10.04 -5.52 -8.36
N ARG A 199 -9.73 -4.52 -7.52
CA ARG A 199 -8.57 -4.56 -6.62
C ARG A 199 -8.69 -5.72 -5.63
N LEU A 200 -9.84 -5.90 -4.99
CA LEU A 200 -10.09 -7.00 -4.05
C LEU A 200 -10.00 -8.37 -4.75
N MET A 201 -10.57 -8.50 -5.96
CA MET A 201 -10.46 -9.72 -6.76
C MET A 201 -9.00 -10.05 -7.11
N CYS A 202 -8.22 -9.04 -7.50
CA CYS A 202 -6.79 -9.21 -7.77
C CYS A 202 -6.00 -9.54 -6.50
N LEU A 203 -6.32 -8.90 -5.37
CA LEU A 203 -5.69 -9.17 -4.09
C LEU A 203 -5.92 -10.62 -3.67
N LEU A 204 -7.17 -11.10 -3.71
CA LEU A 204 -7.52 -12.51 -3.46
C LEU A 204 -6.78 -13.46 -4.42
N SER A 205 -6.69 -13.10 -5.70
CA SER A 205 -5.95 -13.91 -6.68
C SER A 205 -4.47 -14.00 -6.33
N ILE A 206 -3.81 -12.89 -5.99
CA ILE A 206 -2.38 -12.88 -5.69
C ILE A 206 -2.07 -13.59 -4.36
N THR A 207 -2.89 -13.38 -3.34
CA THR A 207 -2.68 -14.01 -2.02
C THR A 207 -2.90 -15.52 -2.07
N GLU A 208 -3.65 -16.05 -3.04
CA GLU A 208 -3.98 -17.48 -3.18
C GLU A 208 -3.35 -18.18 -4.40
N ASN A 209 -2.40 -17.55 -5.11
CA ASN A 209 -1.81 -18.06 -6.36
C ASN A 209 -2.88 -18.42 -7.43
N GLY A 210 -3.83 -17.50 -7.62
CA GLY A 210 -4.97 -17.64 -8.51
C GLY A 210 -6.25 -18.01 -7.77
N LEU A 211 -7.38 -17.75 -8.42
CA LEU A 211 -8.70 -18.13 -7.94
C LEU A 211 -9.08 -19.55 -8.37
N ILE A 212 -9.90 -20.23 -7.57
CA ILE A 212 -10.51 -21.49 -7.98
C ILE A 212 -11.32 -21.24 -9.26
N PRO A 213 -11.22 -22.07 -10.32
CA PRO A 213 -11.88 -21.80 -11.62
C PRO A 213 -13.40 -21.62 -11.56
N LYS A 214 -14.06 -22.21 -10.55
CA LYS A 214 -15.49 -21.98 -10.30
C LYS A 214 -15.74 -20.55 -9.79
N ASP A 215 -14.99 -20.13 -8.78
CA ASP A 215 -15.14 -18.84 -8.12
C ASP A 215 -14.71 -17.70 -9.05
N TYR A 216 -13.63 -17.89 -9.81
CA TYR A 216 -13.21 -16.97 -10.87
C TYR A 216 -14.34 -16.72 -11.88
N ARG A 217 -14.98 -17.79 -12.38
CA ARG A 217 -16.10 -17.66 -13.33
C ARG A 217 -17.32 -17.01 -12.70
N SER A 218 -17.60 -17.30 -11.43
CA SER A 218 -18.70 -16.69 -10.66
C SER A 218 -18.51 -15.18 -10.55
N LEU A 219 -17.42 -14.74 -9.94
CA LEU A 219 -17.10 -13.32 -9.73
C LEU A 219 -17.00 -12.55 -11.06
N LYS A 220 -16.35 -13.14 -12.07
CA LYS A 220 -16.29 -12.53 -13.41
C LYS A 220 -17.68 -12.36 -14.01
N SER A 221 -18.55 -13.36 -13.89
CA SER A 221 -19.90 -13.28 -14.46
C SER A 221 -20.73 -12.23 -13.73
N GLN A 222 -20.71 -12.21 -12.40
CA GLN A 222 -21.38 -11.19 -11.59
C GLN A 222 -20.90 -9.78 -11.96
N TYR A 223 -19.59 -9.57 -12.03
CA TYR A 223 -19.00 -8.28 -12.40
C TYR A 223 -19.43 -7.81 -13.80
N LEU A 224 -19.40 -8.70 -14.81
CA LEU A 224 -19.74 -8.33 -16.18
C LEU A 224 -21.26 -8.18 -16.40
N GLN A 225 -22.08 -8.82 -15.57
CA GLN A 225 -23.55 -8.76 -15.65
C GLN A 225 -24.16 -7.66 -14.78
N ALA A 226 -23.41 -7.13 -13.81
CA ALA A 226 -23.79 -5.94 -13.07
C ALA A 226 -23.94 -4.75 -14.04
N GLY A 227 -25.16 -4.43 -14.45
CA GLY A 227 -25.44 -3.46 -15.52
C GLY A 227 -25.47 -1.99 -15.08
N GLY A 228 -24.77 -1.60 -14.01
CA GLY A 228 -24.84 -0.25 -13.43
C GLY A 228 -23.50 0.29 -12.95
N ARG A 229 -23.40 1.62 -12.79
CA ARG A 229 -22.27 2.36 -12.14
C ARG A 229 -20.85 2.02 -12.64
N GLY A 230 -20.69 1.70 -13.92
CA GLY A 230 -19.39 1.40 -14.51
C GLY A 230 -18.92 -0.05 -14.33
N TYR A 231 -19.84 -0.96 -14.00
CA TYR A 231 -19.71 -2.39 -14.26
C TYR A 231 -20.35 -2.73 -15.61
N GLY A 232 -19.96 -3.88 -16.19
CA GLY A 232 -20.57 -4.33 -17.43
C GLY A 232 -19.65 -5.13 -18.37
N PRO A 233 -20.17 -5.57 -19.53
CA PRO A 233 -19.46 -6.41 -20.49
C PRO A 233 -18.25 -5.71 -21.14
N GLU A 234 -18.17 -4.38 -21.12
CA GLU A 234 -17.02 -3.60 -21.58
C GLU A 234 -15.72 -3.99 -20.85
N HIS A 235 -15.83 -4.52 -19.63
CA HIS A 235 -14.69 -4.98 -18.86
C HIS A 235 -14.15 -6.35 -19.29
N LEU A 236 -14.70 -6.98 -20.34
CA LEU A 236 -14.16 -8.24 -20.86
C LEU A 236 -12.66 -8.12 -21.22
N LEU A 237 -12.27 -7.01 -21.85
CA LEU A 237 -10.86 -6.71 -22.15
C LEU A 237 -10.06 -6.37 -20.89
N THR A 238 -10.68 -5.76 -19.88
CA THR A 238 -10.05 -5.51 -18.59
C THR A 238 -9.65 -6.83 -17.92
N PHE A 239 -10.56 -7.80 -17.84
CA PHE A 239 -10.27 -9.14 -17.31
C PHE A 239 -9.19 -9.86 -18.11
N HIS A 240 -9.19 -9.74 -19.45
CA HIS A 240 -8.13 -10.31 -20.27
C HIS A 240 -6.76 -9.70 -19.92
N ASN A 241 -6.67 -8.38 -19.79
CA ASN A 241 -5.44 -7.69 -19.45
C ASN A 241 -4.96 -8.02 -18.02
N LEU A 242 -5.86 -8.09 -17.04
CA LEU A 242 -5.53 -8.48 -15.66
C LEU A 242 -5.01 -9.91 -15.58
N LYS A 243 -5.62 -10.84 -16.33
CA LYS A 243 -5.14 -12.22 -16.43
C LYS A 243 -3.76 -12.29 -17.09
N ARG A 244 -3.55 -11.52 -18.16
CA ARG A 244 -2.25 -11.44 -18.86
C ARG A 244 -1.14 -10.83 -17.99
N ALA A 245 -1.48 -9.88 -17.13
CA ALA A 245 -0.56 -9.28 -16.17
C ALA A 245 -0.32 -10.15 -14.92
N GLY A 246 -0.96 -11.32 -14.79
CA GLY A 246 -0.84 -12.18 -13.62
C GLY A 246 -1.58 -11.70 -12.37
N LEU A 247 -2.33 -10.60 -12.45
CA LEU A 247 -3.06 -9.99 -11.32
C LEU A 247 -4.33 -10.76 -10.95
N LEU A 248 -5.03 -11.33 -11.94
CA LEU A 248 -6.30 -12.03 -11.75
C LEU A 248 -6.34 -13.29 -12.60
N THR A 249 -5.96 -14.41 -12.00
CA THR A 249 -5.74 -15.68 -12.70
C THR A 249 -6.60 -16.81 -12.12
N GLU A 250 -6.70 -17.91 -12.87
CA GLU A 250 -7.28 -19.16 -12.40
C GLU A 250 -6.15 -20.06 -11.92
N GLN A 251 -6.37 -20.81 -10.85
CA GLN A 251 -5.40 -21.82 -10.39
C GLN A 251 -5.19 -22.88 -11.47
N VAL A 252 -3.93 -23.16 -11.81
CA VAL A 252 -3.55 -24.23 -12.73
C VAL A 252 -3.57 -25.56 -11.98
N ALA A 253 -4.24 -26.57 -12.53
CA ALA A 253 -4.25 -27.92 -11.96
C ALA A 253 -2.83 -28.52 -12.01
N GLY A 254 -2.22 -28.77 -10.85
CA GLY A 254 -0.91 -29.44 -10.73
C GLY A 254 0.16 -28.64 -9.97
N GLU A 255 0.11 -27.30 -9.98
CA GLU A 255 1.12 -26.45 -9.31
C GLU A 255 0.96 -26.39 -7.77
N THR A 256 -0.19 -26.83 -7.26
CA THR A 256 -0.52 -26.82 -5.82
C THR A 256 -0.13 -28.10 -5.08
N LEU A 257 0.48 -29.09 -5.76
CA LEU A 257 0.75 -30.43 -5.21
C LEU A 257 2.19 -30.65 -4.69
N THR A 258 3.14 -29.73 -4.90
CA THR A 258 4.57 -30.05 -4.71
C THR A 258 5.15 -29.80 -3.31
N ALA A 259 4.35 -29.48 -2.28
CA ALA A 259 4.89 -29.18 -0.94
C ALA A 259 4.36 -30.01 0.24
N VAL A 260 3.42 -30.95 0.05
CA VAL A 260 2.77 -31.66 1.19
C VAL A 260 2.66 -33.19 1.04
N GLU A 261 3.01 -33.79 -0.09
CA GLU A 261 2.91 -35.25 -0.25
C GLU A 261 3.81 -36.05 0.71
N SER A 262 4.86 -35.46 1.30
CA SER A 262 5.76 -36.20 2.20
C SER A 262 5.23 -36.42 3.63
N ARG A 263 4.03 -35.95 4.01
CA ARG A 263 3.50 -36.13 5.39
C ARG A 263 2.05 -36.59 5.55
N VAL A 264 1.24 -36.70 4.48
CA VAL A 264 -0.21 -36.93 4.63
C VAL A 264 -0.71 -38.28 4.09
N SER A 265 0.11 -39.05 3.37
CA SER A 265 -0.30 -40.40 2.90
C SER A 265 -0.47 -41.46 3.99
N ARG A 266 -0.48 -41.08 5.29
CA ARG A 266 -0.60 -42.02 6.42
C ARG A 266 -1.85 -41.83 7.29
N LEU A 267 -2.73 -40.84 7.03
CA LEU A 267 -3.78 -40.48 8.00
C LEU A 267 -5.20 -40.27 7.48
N VAL A 268 -5.54 -40.63 6.23
CA VAL A 268 -6.93 -40.55 5.75
C VAL A 268 -7.46 -41.93 5.38
N THR A 269 -7.75 -42.72 6.40
CA THR A 269 -8.79 -43.76 6.35
C THR A 269 -9.83 -43.39 7.40
N ASP A 270 -10.78 -42.51 7.06
CA ASP A 270 -12.18 -42.71 7.46
C ASP A 270 -13.14 -41.62 6.95
N ARG A 271 -14.41 -42.03 6.84
CA ARG A 271 -15.61 -41.42 6.23
C ARG A 271 -16.03 -40.00 6.67
N ALA A 272 -15.15 -39.19 7.25
CA ALA A 272 -15.39 -37.77 7.58
C ALA A 272 -14.75 -36.78 6.58
N ALA A 273 -14.37 -37.27 5.39
CA ALA A 273 -13.55 -36.60 4.38
C ALA A 273 -14.27 -35.53 3.54
N GLY A 274 -15.37 -34.93 4.01
CA GLY A 274 -16.12 -33.91 3.26
C GLY A 274 -16.03 -32.49 3.84
N LYS A 275 -16.01 -32.35 5.18
CA LYS A 275 -15.90 -31.05 5.86
C LYS A 275 -14.48 -30.75 6.34
N ILE A 276 -13.71 -31.80 6.61
CA ILE A 276 -12.30 -31.68 7.02
C ILE A 276 -11.44 -31.30 5.81
N THR A 277 -11.78 -31.79 4.61
CA THR A 277 -11.07 -31.55 3.35
C THR A 277 -11.05 -30.08 2.92
N ASP A 278 -12.13 -29.32 3.12
CA ASP A 278 -12.13 -27.89 2.75
C ASP A 278 -11.27 -27.05 3.70
N ALA A 279 -11.35 -27.32 5.01
CA ALA A 279 -10.48 -26.70 6.01
C ALA A 279 -9.00 -27.12 5.82
N PHE A 280 -8.75 -28.38 5.43
CA PHE A 280 -7.41 -28.90 5.23
C PHE A 280 -6.80 -28.53 3.87
N ASN A 281 -7.61 -28.37 2.81
CA ASN A 281 -7.17 -27.84 1.52
C ASN A 281 -6.80 -26.36 1.61
N SER A 282 -7.47 -25.60 2.49
CA SER A 282 -7.07 -24.23 2.86
C SER A 282 -5.74 -24.21 3.65
N LEU A 283 -5.51 -25.22 4.51
CA LEU A 283 -4.25 -25.37 5.27
C LEU A 283 -3.06 -25.90 4.43
N ALA A 284 -3.31 -26.65 3.36
CA ALA A 284 -2.27 -27.39 2.61
C ALA A 284 -1.76 -26.66 1.36
N ARG A 285 -2.38 -25.54 0.95
CA ARG A 285 -1.95 -24.76 -0.21
C ARG A 285 -1.14 -23.54 0.26
N LYS A 286 0.19 -23.67 0.22
CA LYS A 286 1.09 -22.54 0.47
C LYS A 286 1.15 -21.69 -0.79
N SER A 287 0.46 -20.55 -0.80
CA SER A 287 0.68 -19.55 -1.83
C SER A 287 2.08 -18.95 -1.71
N ASN A 288 2.60 -18.37 -2.79
CA ASN A 288 3.93 -17.75 -2.79
C ASN A 288 3.94 -16.57 -1.83
N PHE A 289 2.87 -15.77 -1.87
CA PHE A 289 2.68 -14.66 -0.94
C PHE A 289 2.70 -15.11 0.52
N ARG A 290 1.93 -16.16 0.91
CA ARG A 290 1.94 -16.67 2.29
C ARG A 290 3.32 -17.15 2.73
N ALA A 291 4.05 -17.80 1.83
CA ALA A 291 5.41 -18.25 2.10
C ALA A 291 6.37 -17.06 2.32
N LEU A 292 6.29 -16.03 1.47
CA LEU A 292 7.02 -14.77 1.61
C LEU A 292 6.66 -14.05 2.91
N SER A 293 5.37 -13.90 3.19
CA SER A 293 4.84 -13.27 4.41
C SER A 293 5.38 -13.93 5.68
N LYS A 294 5.44 -15.25 5.71
CA LYS A 294 6.02 -15.98 6.86
C LYS A 294 7.53 -15.76 6.99
N LYS A 295 8.26 -15.71 5.88
CA LYS A 295 9.73 -15.60 5.89
C LYS A 295 10.23 -14.20 6.22
N LEU A 296 9.57 -13.20 5.66
CA LEU A 296 9.94 -11.80 5.81
C LEU A 296 9.18 -11.12 6.96
N GLY A 297 8.24 -11.81 7.60
CA GLY A 297 7.41 -11.22 8.65
C GLY A 297 6.53 -10.09 8.14
N LEU A 298 5.93 -10.26 6.94
CA LEU A 298 5.13 -9.20 6.31
C LEU A 298 3.80 -8.95 7.02
N ILE A 299 3.34 -9.90 7.83
CA ILE A 299 2.15 -9.74 8.66
C ILE A 299 2.66 -9.58 10.11
N PRO A 300 2.66 -8.36 10.66
CA PRO A 300 3.08 -8.11 12.04
C PRO A 300 2.29 -8.99 13.01
N ARG A 301 3.00 -9.82 13.76
CA ARG A 301 2.40 -10.65 14.82
C ARG A 301 2.59 -9.92 16.13
N LEU A 302 1.55 -9.24 16.60
CA LEU A 302 1.57 -8.56 17.88
C LEU A 302 0.73 -9.31 18.90
N ASP A 303 1.31 -9.50 20.07
CA ASP A 303 0.57 -9.86 21.29
C ASP A 303 -0.11 -8.57 21.82
N GLY A 304 -1.14 -8.08 21.11
CA GLY A 304 -1.89 -6.87 21.47
C GLY A 304 -2.22 -5.96 20.28
N GLU A 305 -2.78 -4.77 20.57
CA GLU A 305 -3.10 -3.77 19.54
C GLU A 305 -1.84 -3.10 18.97
N TYR A 306 -1.83 -2.86 17.66
CA TYR A 306 -0.76 -2.15 16.97
C TYR A 306 -0.78 -0.66 17.33
N ASP A 307 0.32 -0.12 17.88
CA ASP A 307 0.42 1.30 18.21
C ASP A 307 0.68 2.14 16.94
N LEU A 308 -0.38 2.73 16.41
CA LEU A 308 -0.32 3.60 15.23
C LEU A 308 0.24 5.00 15.52
N LYS A 309 0.40 5.39 16.79
CA LYS A 309 1.02 6.68 17.17
C LYS A 309 2.52 6.56 17.30
N MET A 310 3.00 5.39 17.72
CA MET A 310 4.42 5.08 17.84
C MET A 310 4.73 3.78 17.08
N PRO A 311 4.69 3.81 15.74
CA PRO A 311 4.88 2.62 14.93
C PRO A 311 6.29 2.07 15.10
N ARG A 312 6.41 0.74 15.18
CA ARG A 312 7.70 0.03 15.33
C ARG A 312 8.31 -0.40 14.00
N ASP A 313 7.47 -0.53 12.99
CA ASP A 313 7.84 -0.91 11.63
C ASP A 313 6.95 -0.19 10.61
N MET A 314 7.21 -0.45 9.33
CA MET A 314 6.47 0.17 8.21
C MET A 314 5.04 -0.36 8.05
N GLY A 315 4.61 -1.36 8.83
CA GLY A 315 3.26 -1.92 8.76
C GLY A 315 2.16 -0.95 9.14
N TYR A 316 2.52 0.14 9.84
CA TYR A 316 1.58 1.21 10.21
C TYR A 316 0.90 1.86 9.00
N VAL A 317 1.53 1.83 7.81
CA VAL A 317 0.94 2.40 6.58
C VAL A 317 -0.26 1.61 6.08
N PHE A 318 -0.47 0.40 6.63
CA PHE A 318 -1.63 -0.49 6.44
C PHE A 318 -2.19 -0.94 7.79
N SER A 319 -2.27 -0.02 8.77
CA SER A 319 -2.86 -0.28 10.10
C SER A 319 -2.26 -1.45 10.89
N GLY A 320 -1.03 -1.87 10.57
CA GLY A 320 -0.37 -3.01 11.20
C GLY A 320 -0.74 -4.37 10.60
N ALA A 321 -1.57 -4.44 9.56
CA ALA A 321 -1.95 -5.69 8.93
C ALA A 321 -0.88 -6.21 7.95
N TYR A 322 -0.09 -5.30 7.35
CA TYR A 322 0.85 -5.66 6.31
C TYR A 322 2.03 -4.68 6.24
N VAL A 323 3.24 -5.22 6.17
CA VAL A 323 4.46 -4.48 5.84
C VAL A 323 4.70 -4.59 4.33
N PRO A 324 4.82 -3.47 3.58
CA PRO A 324 5.07 -3.51 2.14
C PRO A 324 6.26 -4.41 1.80
N LEU A 325 6.04 -5.41 0.94
CA LEU A 325 7.06 -6.41 0.55
C LEU A 325 8.28 -5.73 -0.06
N SER A 326 8.07 -4.77 -0.95
CA SER A 326 9.12 -3.95 -1.55
C SER A 326 10.02 -3.29 -0.50
N CYS A 327 9.43 -2.63 0.49
CA CYS A 327 10.17 -2.00 1.57
C CYS A 327 10.88 -3.02 2.46
N LYS A 328 10.23 -4.14 2.78
CA LYS A 328 10.81 -5.19 3.64
C LYS A 328 12.00 -5.89 2.98
N ILE A 329 11.98 -6.08 1.66
CA ILE A 329 13.13 -6.61 0.92
C ILE A 329 14.32 -5.66 1.05
N ILE A 330 14.11 -4.36 0.83
CA ILE A 330 15.17 -3.35 0.97
C ILE A 330 15.73 -3.34 2.39
N GLU A 331 14.86 -3.35 3.40
CA GLU A 331 15.23 -3.44 4.81
C GLU A 331 16.13 -4.67 5.08
N GLN A 332 15.71 -5.86 4.65
CA GLN A 332 16.48 -7.09 4.87
C GLN A 332 17.85 -7.09 4.18
N VAL A 333 17.93 -6.53 2.97
CA VAL A 333 19.21 -6.43 2.24
C VAL A 333 20.15 -5.45 2.93
N LEU A 334 19.63 -4.31 3.40
CA LEU A 334 20.44 -3.32 4.13
C LEU A 334 20.93 -3.86 5.48
N GLU A 335 20.08 -4.56 6.24
CA GLU A 335 20.45 -5.18 7.52
C GLU A 335 21.52 -6.25 7.37
N ARG A 336 21.41 -7.08 6.32
CA ARG A 336 22.33 -8.19 6.04
C ARG A 336 23.57 -7.78 5.24
N ARG A 337 23.59 -6.56 4.72
CA ARG A 337 24.59 -6.06 3.76
C ARG A 337 24.71 -6.98 2.54
N GLY A 338 23.59 -7.50 2.05
CA GLY A 338 23.54 -8.41 0.92
C GLY A 338 22.35 -9.37 0.96
N TRP A 339 22.38 -10.36 0.07
CA TRP A 339 21.28 -11.32 -0.12
C TRP A 339 21.49 -12.65 0.61
N LEU A 340 22.59 -12.79 1.35
CA LEU A 340 22.90 -14.03 2.06
C LEU A 340 21.77 -14.40 3.04
N GLY A 341 21.24 -15.61 2.88
CA GLY A 341 20.11 -16.10 3.67
C GLY A 341 18.72 -15.66 3.17
N LEU A 342 18.62 -15.03 1.99
CA LEU A 342 17.37 -14.67 1.30
C LEU A 342 17.13 -15.50 0.03
N GLU A 343 17.84 -16.60 -0.18
CA GLU A 343 17.80 -17.41 -1.40
C GLU A 343 16.38 -17.95 -1.69
N GLU A 344 15.68 -18.39 -0.64
CA GLU A 344 14.31 -18.89 -0.78
C GLU A 344 13.31 -17.75 -1.03
N VAL A 345 13.57 -16.55 -0.52
CA VAL A 345 12.76 -15.34 -0.81
C VAL A 345 12.89 -15.00 -2.28
N VAL A 346 14.12 -14.92 -2.79
CA VAL A 346 14.42 -14.69 -4.21
C VAL A 346 13.73 -15.72 -5.11
N ARG A 347 13.77 -17.00 -4.73
CA ARG A 347 13.07 -18.07 -5.47
C ARG A 347 11.55 -17.87 -5.53
N LEU A 348 10.95 -17.38 -4.44
CA LEU A 348 9.50 -17.15 -4.35
C LEU A 348 9.02 -15.90 -5.11
N LEU A 349 9.91 -14.95 -5.40
CA LEU A 349 9.63 -13.74 -6.16
C LEU A 349 9.69 -13.96 -7.70
N ASN A 350 9.63 -15.21 -8.16
CA ASN A 350 9.72 -15.60 -9.57
C ASN A 350 11.04 -15.24 -10.27
N GLY A 351 12.17 -15.39 -9.58
CA GLY A 351 13.43 -15.82 -10.20
C GLY A 351 14.05 -14.94 -11.31
N ASN A 352 13.64 -13.69 -11.48
CA ASN A 352 14.38 -12.76 -12.34
C ASN A 352 15.79 -12.58 -11.74
N GLU A 353 16.82 -12.71 -12.58
CA GLU A 353 18.23 -12.62 -12.20
C GLU A 353 18.51 -11.41 -11.32
N PHE A 354 18.85 -11.64 -10.06
CA PHE A 354 19.39 -10.62 -9.19
C PHE A 354 20.89 -10.57 -9.45
N SER A 355 21.38 -9.42 -9.90
CA SER A 355 22.80 -9.15 -9.85
C SER A 355 23.11 -8.11 -8.79
N VAL A 356 24.19 -8.39 -8.07
CA VAL A 356 24.84 -7.50 -7.12
C VAL A 356 26.22 -7.23 -7.68
N ALA A 357 26.63 -5.98 -7.74
CA ALA A 357 28.05 -5.64 -7.73
C ALA A 357 28.34 -4.67 -6.61
N GLY A 358 29.53 -4.84 -6.05
CA GLY A 358 29.99 -4.25 -4.80
C GLY A 358 29.42 -4.97 -3.56
N GLY A 359 30.19 -5.70 -2.76
CA GLY A 359 31.63 -5.93 -2.78
C GLY A 359 31.99 -7.15 -1.95
N ALA A 360 33.03 -7.84 -2.40
CA ALA A 360 33.81 -8.75 -1.59
C ALA A 360 34.51 -7.97 -0.47
N GLY A 361 34.52 -8.55 0.74
CA GLY A 361 35.53 -8.30 1.76
C GLY A 361 35.46 -6.97 2.52
N GLU A 362 34.98 -7.05 3.77
CA GLU A 362 35.89 -6.85 4.89
C GLU A 362 35.90 -8.12 5.75
#